data_AF-V4MZ15-F1
#
_entry.id   AF-V4MZ15-F1
#
_cell.length_a   1.000
_cell.length_b   1.000
_cell.length_c   1.000
_cell.angle_alpha   90.00
_cell.angle_beta   90.00
_cell.angle_gamma   90.00
#
_symmetry.space_group_name_H-M   'P 1'
#
loop_
_entity.id
_entity.type
_entity.pdbx_description
1 polymer ?
#
loop_
_entity_poly.entity_id
_entity_poly.type
_entity_poly.pdbx_seq_one_letter_code
_entity_poly.pdbx_strand_id
1 'polypeptide(L)'
;MKSLCLSAFALAATFGFAPQASAQTAGPPVTYQDYAAKLPDAMVNVMMVTYACQHFQGTDTYTEARKLVQGVTLALTDTANADAFTTSADGMARAACADTAICWHDLLDEGVARTEEQGASVCGDYTAKSLALVKYLVDGLGKTKPATPAG
;
A
#
# COMPACT_ATOMS: atom_id res chain seq x y z
N MET A 1 63.21 -20.79 37.52
CA MET A 1 62.47 -19.77 36.74
C MET A 1 61.00 -19.83 37.16
N LYS A 2 60.37 -18.68 37.45
CA LYS A 2 58.93 -18.30 37.49
C LYS A 2 57.90 -19.42 37.75
N SER A 3 57.20 -19.43 38.89
CA SER A 3 56.02 -18.60 39.25
C SER A 3 54.70 -18.99 38.56
N LEU A 4 53.65 -19.06 39.40
CA LEU A 4 52.19 -18.91 39.18
C LEU A 4 51.46 -20.19 38.73
N CYS A 5 50.64 -20.83 39.58
CA CYS A 5 49.35 -20.42 40.20
C CYS A 5 48.12 -20.55 39.27
N LEU A 6 47.06 -21.10 39.87
CA LEU A 6 45.61 -20.89 39.62
C LEU A 6 44.89 -21.81 38.62
N SER A 7 44.38 -22.91 39.19
CA SER A 7 42.96 -23.30 39.33
C SER A 7 41.88 -22.47 38.61
N ALA A 8 40.96 -23.16 37.91
CA ALA A 8 39.50 -23.00 38.02
C ALA A 8 38.82 -24.16 37.25
N PHE A 9 38.25 -25.16 37.94
CA PHE A 9 36.87 -25.26 38.39
C PHE A 9 35.82 -25.26 37.26
N ALA A 10 35.19 -26.43 37.13
CA ALA A 10 34.01 -26.74 36.36
C ALA A 10 32.77 -25.99 36.85
N LEU A 11 31.76 -25.85 35.99
CA LEU A 11 30.39 -26.25 36.33
C LEU A 11 29.55 -26.45 35.06
N ALA A 12 28.82 -27.56 35.02
CA ALA A 12 27.92 -27.95 33.95
C ALA A 12 26.64 -27.10 33.95
N ALA A 13 26.07 -26.85 32.76
CA ALA A 13 24.64 -26.60 32.62
C ALA A 13 24.16 -27.08 31.25
N THR A 14 23.31 -28.09 31.31
CA THR A 14 22.46 -28.62 30.26
C THR A 14 21.62 -27.52 29.62
N PHE A 15 21.71 -27.35 28.29
CA PHE A 15 20.71 -26.61 27.53
C PHE A 15 19.95 -27.60 26.64
N GLY A 16 18.72 -27.89 27.06
CA GLY A 16 17.73 -28.52 26.21
C GLY A 16 17.38 -27.57 25.06
N PHE A 17 17.40 -28.10 23.85
CA PHE A 17 16.86 -27.43 22.68
C PHE A 17 15.33 -27.46 22.77
N ALA A 18 14.75 -26.50 23.49
CA ALA A 18 13.37 -26.10 23.21
C ALA A 18 13.40 -25.28 21.91
N PRO A 19 12.51 -25.52 20.94
CA PRO A 19 12.39 -24.64 19.79
C PRO A 19 12.05 -23.25 20.34
N GLN A 20 12.95 -22.29 20.13
CA GLN A 20 12.66 -20.89 20.37
C GLN A 20 11.56 -20.53 19.37
N ALA A 21 10.30 -20.64 19.81
CA ALA A 21 9.23 -19.85 19.25
C ALA A 21 9.67 -18.42 19.46
N SER A 22 10.28 -17.82 18.44
CA SER A 22 10.48 -16.39 18.37
C SER A 22 9.10 -15.81 18.56
N ALA A 23 8.82 -15.29 19.75
CA ALA A 23 7.71 -14.38 19.92
C ALA A 23 7.99 -13.26 18.93
N GLN A 24 7.27 -13.26 17.80
CA GLN A 24 7.24 -12.11 16.92
C GLN A 24 6.67 -11.01 17.79
N THR A 25 7.55 -10.22 18.39
CA THR A 25 7.18 -9.00 19.08
C THR A 25 6.40 -8.22 18.04
N ALA A 26 5.09 -8.11 18.25
CA ALA A 26 4.23 -7.34 17.37
C ALA A 26 4.92 -5.99 17.19
N GLY A 27 5.16 -5.62 15.93
CA GLY A 27 5.77 -4.32 15.62
C GLY A 27 4.99 -3.19 16.29
N PRO A 28 5.58 -1.99 16.40
CA PRO A 28 4.86 -0.85 16.96
C PRO A 28 3.48 -0.72 16.29
N PRO A 29 2.42 -0.42 17.07
CA PRO A 29 1.07 -0.34 16.54
C PRO A 29 1.01 0.74 15.44
N VAL A 30 0.36 0.41 14.32
CA VAL A 30 0.17 1.36 13.22
C VAL A 30 -0.73 2.51 13.69
N THR A 31 -0.29 3.73 13.48
CA THR A 31 -0.95 4.95 13.95
C THR A 31 -1.86 5.58 12.89
N TYR A 32 -2.71 6.51 13.30
CA TYR A 32 -3.51 7.33 12.37
C TYR A 32 -2.63 8.04 11.34
N GLN A 33 -1.50 8.61 11.78
CA GLN A 33 -0.56 9.31 10.91
C GLN A 33 0.05 8.38 9.85
N ASP A 34 0.32 7.12 10.19
CA ASP A 34 0.85 6.14 9.23
C ASP A 34 -0.14 5.83 8.11
N TYR A 35 -1.44 5.74 8.45
CA TYR A 35 -2.50 5.56 7.47
C TYR A 35 -2.70 6.81 6.62
N ALA A 36 -2.73 7.99 7.25
CA ALA A 36 -2.96 9.27 6.59
C ALA A 36 -1.84 9.60 5.59
N ALA A 37 -0.60 9.28 5.93
CA ALA A 37 0.56 9.53 5.06
C ALA A 37 0.56 8.65 3.80
N LYS A 38 0.01 7.43 3.87
CA LYS A 38 0.03 6.47 2.75
C LYS A 38 -1.20 6.57 1.84
N LEU A 39 -2.29 7.15 2.34
CA LEU A 39 -3.55 7.19 1.61
C LEU A 39 -3.47 7.99 0.30
N PRO A 40 -2.82 9.17 0.23
CA PRO A 40 -2.67 9.90 -1.03
C PRO A 40 -1.99 9.06 -2.13
N ASP A 41 -0.89 8.39 -1.80
CA ASP A 41 -0.15 7.55 -2.76
C ASP A 41 -1.00 6.36 -3.23
N ALA A 42 -1.75 5.73 -2.32
CA ALA A 42 -2.66 4.64 -2.68
C ALA A 42 -3.80 5.12 -3.60
N MET A 43 -4.32 6.34 -3.37
CA MET A 43 -5.35 6.94 -4.22
C MET A 43 -4.81 7.31 -5.61
N VAL A 44 -3.58 7.84 -5.70
CA VAL A 44 -2.94 8.08 -7.00
C VAL A 44 -2.70 6.75 -7.72
N ASN A 45 -2.23 5.72 -7.01
CA ASN A 45 -1.99 4.41 -7.60
C ASN A 45 -3.28 3.77 -8.15
N VAL A 46 -4.41 3.85 -7.44
CA VAL A 46 -5.67 3.31 -7.98
C VAL A 46 -6.11 4.03 -9.25
N MET A 47 -5.90 5.34 -9.34
CA MET A 47 -6.18 6.10 -10.56
C MET A 47 -5.24 5.77 -11.70
N MET A 48 -3.94 5.60 -11.43
CA MET A 48 -2.95 5.21 -12.44
C MET A 48 -3.24 3.83 -13.01
N VAL A 49 -3.48 2.84 -12.14
CA VAL A 49 -3.75 1.45 -12.57
C VAL A 49 -5.05 1.39 -13.37
N THR A 50 -6.14 1.97 -12.87
CA THR A 50 -7.43 1.91 -13.58
C THR A 50 -7.40 2.69 -14.89
N TYR A 51 -6.61 3.78 -14.98
CA TYR A 51 -6.41 4.49 -16.25
C TYR A 51 -5.61 3.66 -17.26
N ALA A 52 -4.48 3.08 -16.85
CA ALA A 52 -3.65 2.24 -17.72
C ALA A 52 -4.39 0.98 -18.19
N CYS A 53 -5.29 0.46 -17.37
CA CYS A 53 -6.08 -0.73 -17.66
C CYS A 53 -7.41 -0.48 -18.36
N GLN A 54 -7.69 0.75 -18.81
CA GLN A 54 -8.93 1.10 -19.50
C GLN A 54 -9.21 0.25 -20.74
N HIS A 55 -8.16 -0.19 -21.45
CA HIS A 55 -8.31 -1.05 -22.62
C HIS A 55 -9.06 -2.36 -22.29
N PHE A 56 -8.84 -2.94 -21.10
CA PHE A 56 -9.51 -4.18 -20.68
C PHE A 56 -10.73 -3.95 -19.78
N GLN A 57 -10.67 -2.94 -18.91
CA GLN A 57 -11.66 -2.73 -17.86
C GLN A 57 -12.69 -1.65 -18.18
N GLY A 58 -12.53 -0.96 -19.31
CA GLY A 58 -13.38 0.15 -19.74
C GLY A 58 -13.17 1.44 -18.95
N THR A 59 -13.74 2.51 -19.48
CA THR A 59 -13.70 3.86 -18.90
C THR A 59 -14.49 3.99 -17.59
N ASP A 60 -15.48 3.12 -17.39
CA ASP A 60 -16.33 3.15 -16.20
C ASP A 60 -15.54 2.79 -14.94
N THR A 61 -14.64 1.82 -15.02
CA THR A 61 -13.76 1.44 -13.90
C THR A 61 -12.88 2.62 -13.46
N TYR A 62 -12.33 3.37 -14.42
CA TYR A 62 -11.57 4.59 -14.14
C TYR A 62 -12.46 5.70 -13.54
N THR A 63 -13.67 5.86 -14.07
CA THR A 63 -14.64 6.84 -13.56
C THR A 63 -15.03 6.56 -12.10
N GLU A 64 -15.27 5.30 -11.76
CA GLU A 64 -15.57 4.90 -10.37
C GLU A 64 -14.36 5.08 -9.45
N ALA A 65 -13.14 4.81 -9.93
CA ALA A 65 -11.92 5.10 -9.17
C ALA A 65 -11.77 6.60 -8.88
N ARG A 66 -12.06 7.46 -9.86
CA ARG A 66 -12.08 8.92 -9.67
C ARG A 66 -13.10 9.36 -8.61
N LYS A 67 -14.33 8.83 -8.68
CA LYS A 67 -15.36 9.12 -7.67
C LYS A 67 -14.95 8.65 -6.28
N LEU A 68 -14.35 7.46 -6.17
CA LEU A 68 -13.82 6.95 -4.91
C LEU A 68 -12.76 7.89 -4.33
N VAL A 69 -11.77 8.27 -5.14
CA VAL A 69 -10.69 9.18 -4.70
C VAL A 69 -11.24 10.53 -4.26
N GLN A 70 -12.15 11.12 -5.04
CA GLN A 70 -12.79 12.38 -4.68
C GLN A 70 -13.59 12.24 -3.38
N GLY A 71 -14.39 11.18 -3.23
CA GLY A 71 -15.21 10.93 -2.05
C GLY A 71 -14.38 10.68 -0.78
N VAL A 72 -13.31 9.91 -0.89
CA VAL A 72 -12.37 9.68 0.23
C VAL A 72 -11.67 10.98 0.61
N THR A 73 -11.20 11.75 -0.36
CA THR A 73 -10.52 13.03 -0.08
C THR A 73 -11.49 14.03 0.55
N LEU A 74 -12.71 14.14 0.02
CA LEU A 74 -13.76 15.00 0.57
C LEU A 74 -14.11 14.64 2.01
N ALA A 75 -14.09 13.36 2.39
CA ALA A 75 -14.34 12.94 3.77
C ALA A 75 -13.22 13.38 4.74
N LEU A 76 -12.04 13.75 4.22
CA LEU A 76 -10.87 14.16 4.99
C LEU A 76 -10.61 15.66 4.92
N THR A 77 -11.15 16.36 3.92
CA THR A 77 -10.88 17.77 3.61
C THR A 77 -12.16 18.54 3.28
N ASP A 78 -12.06 19.59 2.47
CA ASP A 78 -13.18 20.26 1.81
C ASP A 78 -13.24 19.92 0.31
N THR A 79 -14.30 20.40 -0.35
CA THR A 79 -14.56 20.21 -1.79
C THR A 79 -13.43 20.73 -2.68
N ALA A 80 -12.88 21.91 -2.40
CA ALA A 80 -11.85 22.51 -3.26
C ALA A 80 -10.57 21.66 -3.25
N ASN A 81 -10.17 21.18 -2.07
CA ASN A 81 -9.02 20.29 -1.92
C ASN A 81 -9.27 18.90 -2.52
N ALA A 82 -10.49 18.36 -2.38
CA ALA A 82 -10.86 17.08 -2.99
C ALA A 82 -10.84 17.15 -4.53
N ASP A 83 -11.35 18.23 -5.10
CA ASP A 83 -11.36 18.48 -6.55
C ASP A 83 -9.93 18.71 -7.07
N ALA A 84 -9.12 19.50 -6.36
CA ALA A 84 -7.73 19.75 -6.71
C ALA A 84 -6.90 18.47 -6.70
N PHE A 85 -7.03 17.65 -5.65
CA PHE A 85 -6.34 16.37 -5.56
C PHE A 85 -6.77 15.43 -6.69
N THR A 86 -8.08 15.26 -6.90
CA THR A 86 -8.60 14.36 -7.95
C THR A 86 -8.17 14.81 -9.34
N THR A 87 -8.16 16.12 -9.60
CA THR A 87 -7.68 16.70 -10.86
C THR A 87 -6.19 16.47 -11.05
N SER A 88 -5.39 16.66 -9.99
CA SER A 88 -3.95 16.40 -10.05
C SER A 88 -3.66 14.93 -10.32
N ALA A 89 -4.37 14.02 -9.65
CA ALA A 89 -4.22 12.59 -9.85
C ALA A 89 -4.68 12.14 -11.26
N ASP A 90 -5.75 12.74 -11.81
CA ASP A 90 -6.19 12.50 -13.21
C ASP A 90 -5.11 12.94 -14.20
N GLY A 91 -4.53 14.13 -13.98
CA GLY A 91 -3.41 14.63 -14.76
C GLY A 91 -2.19 13.70 -14.71
N MET A 92 -1.83 13.19 -13.53
CA MET A 92 -0.74 12.22 -13.37
C MET A 92 -1.00 10.91 -14.10
N ALA A 93 -2.21 10.35 -13.98
CA ALA A 93 -2.58 9.10 -14.64
C ALA A 93 -2.50 9.22 -16.18
N ARG A 94 -2.98 10.35 -16.72
CA ARG A 94 -2.89 10.66 -18.16
C ARG A 94 -1.44 10.91 -18.62
N ALA A 95 -0.64 11.60 -17.81
CA ALA A 95 0.76 11.86 -18.15
C ALA A 95 1.62 10.58 -18.11
N ALA A 96 1.31 9.67 -17.19
CA ALA A 96 1.96 8.36 -17.09
C ALA A 96 1.57 7.40 -18.22
N CYS A 97 0.46 7.68 -18.93
CA CYS A 97 -0.09 6.81 -19.94
C CYS A 97 -0.61 7.58 -21.16
N ALA A 98 0.24 7.68 -22.19
CA ALA A 98 -0.11 8.35 -23.44
C ALA A 98 -1.09 7.52 -24.31
N ASP A 99 -1.03 6.19 -24.24
CA ASP A 99 -1.89 5.28 -25.01
C ASP A 99 -2.36 4.09 -24.17
N THR A 100 -3.61 4.13 -23.72
CA THR A 100 -4.22 3.10 -22.87
C THR A 100 -4.27 1.72 -23.51
N ALA A 101 -4.09 1.59 -24.84
CA ALA A 101 -4.00 0.29 -25.49
C ALA A 101 -2.75 -0.50 -25.07
N ILE A 102 -1.66 0.20 -24.71
CA ILE A 102 -0.37 -0.41 -24.40
C ILE A 102 0.15 -0.09 -23.00
N CYS A 103 -0.35 0.96 -22.34
CA CYS A 103 0.19 1.39 -21.03
C CYS A 103 0.15 0.34 -19.92
N TRP A 104 -0.79 -0.60 -19.98
CA TRP A 104 -0.87 -1.68 -19.01
C TRP A 104 0.37 -2.58 -19.04
N HIS A 105 1.09 -2.66 -20.18
CA HIS A 105 2.39 -3.34 -20.25
C HIS A 105 3.46 -2.60 -19.45
N ASP A 106 3.58 -1.29 -19.67
CA ASP A 106 4.66 -0.48 -19.12
C ASP A 106 4.45 -0.16 -17.64
N LEU A 107 3.21 0.16 -17.24
CA LEU A 107 2.89 0.62 -15.89
C LEU A 107 2.90 -0.51 -14.86
N LEU A 108 2.68 -1.75 -15.29
CA LEU A 108 2.62 -2.91 -14.40
C LEU A 108 3.99 -3.58 -14.25
N ASP A 109 5.00 -3.17 -15.03
CA ASP A 109 6.40 -3.63 -15.00
C ASP A 109 6.56 -5.14 -14.78
N GLU A 110 5.74 -5.91 -15.49
CA GLU A 110 5.60 -7.36 -15.34
C GLU A 110 6.54 -8.15 -16.27
N GLY A 111 7.50 -7.47 -16.90
CA GLY A 111 8.35 -8.03 -17.94
C GLY A 111 7.65 -8.13 -19.31
N VAL A 112 8.47 -8.31 -20.35
CA VAL A 112 8.16 -8.07 -21.78
C VAL A 112 7.12 -9.02 -22.40
N ALA A 113 6.42 -9.88 -21.65
CA ALA A 113 5.68 -11.00 -22.27
C ALA A 113 4.33 -11.35 -21.63
N ARG A 114 3.49 -10.37 -21.30
CA ARG A 114 2.07 -10.67 -21.06
C ARG A 114 1.27 -10.50 -22.35
N THR A 115 0.59 -11.55 -22.81
CA THR A 115 -0.34 -11.46 -23.94
C THR A 115 -1.55 -10.60 -23.56
N GLU A 116 -2.37 -10.14 -24.53
CA GLU A 116 -3.62 -9.44 -24.22
C GLU A 116 -4.52 -10.22 -23.25
N GLU A 117 -4.58 -11.54 -23.40
CA GLU A 117 -5.29 -12.46 -22.49
C GLU A 117 -4.78 -12.37 -21.05
N GLN A 118 -3.46 -12.25 -20.86
CA GLN A 118 -2.86 -12.08 -19.55
C GLN A 118 -3.01 -10.65 -19.03
N GLY A 119 -3.02 -9.65 -19.93
CA GLY A 119 -3.22 -8.24 -19.61
C GLY A 119 -4.51 -7.97 -18.85
N ALA A 120 -5.63 -8.55 -19.30
CA ALA A 120 -6.92 -8.44 -18.61
C ALA A 120 -6.85 -8.96 -17.17
N SER A 121 -6.20 -10.12 -16.95
CA SER A 121 -6.04 -10.70 -15.61
C SER A 121 -5.15 -9.84 -14.71
N VAL A 122 -4.04 -9.31 -15.22
CA VAL A 122 -3.13 -8.44 -14.44
C VAL A 122 -3.85 -7.19 -14.01
N CYS A 123 -4.54 -6.56 -14.97
CA CYS A 123 -5.30 -5.37 -14.72
C CYS A 123 -6.36 -5.64 -13.66
N GLY A 124 -7.05 -6.79 -13.72
CA GLY A 124 -7.95 -7.24 -12.66
C GLY A 124 -7.27 -7.27 -11.28
N ASP A 125 -6.14 -7.97 -11.20
CA ASP A 125 -5.41 -8.19 -9.94
C ASP A 125 -4.86 -6.89 -9.35
N TYR A 126 -4.25 -6.03 -10.16
CA TYR A 126 -3.71 -4.75 -9.70
C TYR A 126 -4.81 -3.78 -9.31
N THR A 127 -5.90 -3.69 -10.08
CA THR A 127 -7.05 -2.87 -9.70
C THR A 127 -7.63 -3.34 -8.37
N ALA A 128 -7.80 -4.66 -8.18
CA ALA A 128 -8.30 -5.22 -6.92
C ALA A 128 -7.35 -4.95 -5.74
N LYS A 129 -6.04 -5.12 -5.91
CA LYS A 129 -5.03 -4.83 -4.88
C LYS A 129 -5.00 -3.35 -4.50
N SER A 130 -5.04 -2.45 -5.49
CA SER A 130 -5.05 -0.99 -5.26
C SER A 130 -6.31 -0.54 -4.53
N LEU A 131 -7.48 -1.05 -4.92
CA LEU A 131 -8.74 -0.79 -4.21
C LEU A 131 -8.73 -1.33 -2.78
N ALA A 132 -8.21 -2.55 -2.58
CA ALA A 132 -8.07 -3.15 -1.26
C ALA A 132 -7.13 -2.34 -0.35
N LEU A 133 -6.05 -1.78 -0.90
CA LEU A 133 -5.15 -0.91 -0.17
C LEU A 133 -5.83 0.38 0.26
N VAL A 134 -6.53 1.09 -0.64
CA VAL A 134 -7.29 2.30 -0.29
C VAL A 134 -8.29 1.98 0.82
N LYS A 135 -9.05 0.89 0.68
CA LYS A 135 -9.99 0.44 1.71
C LYS A 135 -9.31 0.17 3.05
N TYR A 136 -8.19 -0.56 3.05
CA TYR A 136 -7.43 -0.86 4.26
C TYR A 136 -6.97 0.41 4.98
N LEU A 137 -6.48 1.40 4.23
CA LEU A 137 -6.01 2.67 4.79
C LEU A 137 -7.17 3.51 5.35
N VAL A 138 -8.29 3.60 4.63
CA VAL A 138 -9.50 4.30 5.09
C VAL A 138 -10.09 3.66 6.34
N ASP A 139 -10.22 2.33 6.35
CA ASP A 139 -10.69 1.58 7.54
C ASP A 139 -9.72 1.76 8.72
N GLY A 140 -8.41 1.85 8.45
CA GLY A 140 -7.37 2.15 9.43
C GLY A 140 -7.53 3.55 10.04
N LEU A 141 -7.77 4.57 9.23
CA LEU A 141 -8.05 5.93 9.70
C LEU A 141 -9.29 5.98 10.60
N GLY A 142 -10.36 5.30 10.21
CA GLY A 142 -11.59 5.25 11.02
C GLY A 142 -11.37 4.64 12.41
N LYS A 143 -10.54 3.58 12.50
CA LYS A 143 -10.25 2.87 13.75
C LYS A 143 -9.27 3.61 14.66
N THR A 144 -8.38 4.40 14.09
CA THR A 144 -7.29 5.07 14.81
C THR A 144 -7.53 6.57 15.01
N LYS A 145 -8.66 7.09 14.53
CA LYS A 145 -9.03 8.50 14.67
C LYS A 145 -8.96 8.92 16.15
N PRO A 146 -8.19 9.97 16.49
CA PRO A 146 -8.14 10.46 17.86
C PRO A 146 -9.54 10.87 18.31
N ALA A 147 -9.91 10.49 19.53
CA ALA A 147 -11.12 11.02 20.15
C ALA A 147 -10.97 12.55 20.24
N THR A 148 -11.93 13.30 19.69
CA THR A 148 -11.97 14.74 19.89
C THR A 148 -12.14 14.99 21.38
N PRO A 149 -11.22 15.70 22.06
CA PRO A 149 -11.44 16.03 23.46
C PRO A 149 -12.72 16.86 23.55
N ALA A 150 -13.66 16.39 24.35
CA ALA A 150 -14.85 17.16 24.70
C ALA A 150 -14.36 18.45 25.35
N GLY A 151 -14.56 19.57 24.66
CA GLY A 151 -14.33 20.91 25.19
C GLY A 151 -15.34 21.26 26.27
#